data_AF-A0A167K1V9-F1
#
_entry.id   AF-A0A167K1V9-F1
#
_cell.length_a   1.000
_cell.length_b   1.000
_cell.length_c   1.000
_cell.angle_alpha   90.00
_cell.angle_beta   90.00
_cell.angle_gamma   90.00
#
_symmetry.space_group_name_H-M   'P 1'
#
loop_
_entity.id
_entity.type
_entity.pdbx_description
1 polymer ?
#
loop_
_entity_poly.entity_id
_entity_poly.type
_entity_poly.pdbx_seq_one_letter_code
_entity_poly.pdbx_strand_id
1 'polypeptide(L)'
;MSSTSPTTPAPRGVRPAPTQSLSPACQTSLASIHSVLGFLTNAHPLKAELDMVKLIQDCEHENRTLQEYSNHDESDIRYRIAFVRIEIQVSETTIEFMQEALLNQRLPVLQRHTFPAIYMEYELRKVAQTMHEIQAKVAFAGNCFPLDQKLHVVTALNGALRHLVGTRLDLILELHALLLDEAVKKAELQRVREVHELGVAMIAGHGTSQSST
;
A
#
# COMPACT_ATOMS: atom_id res chain seq x y z
N MET A 1 -6.15 7.93 68.92
CA MET A 1 -6.72 8.33 67.63
C MET A 1 -5.63 8.15 66.59
N SER A 2 -5.76 7.13 65.74
CA SER A 2 -4.82 6.88 64.64
C SER A 2 -5.66 6.54 63.41
N SER A 3 -5.72 7.52 62.50
CA SER A 3 -6.37 7.43 61.20
C SER A 3 -5.54 6.55 60.27
N THR A 4 -6.06 5.39 59.89
CA THR A 4 -5.55 4.60 58.76
C THR A 4 -6.25 5.06 57.49
N SER A 5 -5.55 5.84 56.67
CA SER A 5 -5.96 6.13 55.30
C SER A 5 -6.00 4.84 54.48
N PRO A 6 -7.02 4.59 53.65
CA PRO A 6 -7.04 3.42 52.78
C PRO A 6 -6.04 3.65 51.64
N THR A 7 -5.03 2.79 51.56
CA THR A 7 -4.10 2.73 50.42
C THR A 7 -4.88 2.29 49.18
N THR A 8 -5.22 3.24 48.31
CA THR A 8 -5.74 2.98 46.97
C THR A 8 -4.71 2.15 46.20
N PRO A 9 -5.04 0.95 45.68
CA PRO A 9 -4.12 0.21 44.84
C PRO A 9 -3.90 0.99 43.55
N ALA A 10 -2.63 1.22 43.21
CA ALA A 10 -2.21 1.80 41.94
C ALA A 10 -2.86 1.07 40.75
N PRO A 11 -3.21 1.79 39.67
CA PRO A 11 -3.78 1.17 38.49
C PRO A 11 -2.77 0.14 37.96
N ARG A 12 -3.22 -1.11 37.87
CA ARG A 12 -2.43 -2.21 37.28
C ARG A 12 -1.90 -1.72 35.95
N GLY A 13 -0.58 -1.56 35.88
CA GLY A 13 0.12 -1.37 34.61
C GLY A 13 -0.36 -2.46 33.67
N VAL A 14 -0.88 -2.06 32.52
CA VAL A 14 -1.21 -2.95 31.41
C VAL A 14 0.10 -3.66 31.06
N ARG A 15 0.27 -4.89 31.56
CA ARG A 15 1.37 -5.75 31.09
C ARG A 15 1.13 -5.95 29.59
N PRO A 16 2.11 -5.66 28.71
CA PRO A 16 1.98 -6.03 27.32
C PRO A 16 1.73 -7.54 27.25
N ALA A 17 0.70 -7.95 26.51
CA ALA A 17 0.43 -9.35 26.29
C ALA A 17 1.70 -10.03 25.73
N PRO A 18 2.06 -11.24 26.18
CA PRO A 18 3.28 -11.90 25.74
C PRO A 18 3.20 -12.13 24.22
N THR A 19 4.16 -11.56 23.49
CA THR A 19 4.40 -11.74 22.04
C THR A 19 4.67 -13.21 21.64
N GLN A 20 4.71 -14.13 22.60
CA GLN A 20 4.89 -15.57 22.41
C GLN A 20 3.66 -16.28 21.79
N SER A 21 2.50 -15.61 21.67
CA SER A 21 1.33 -16.17 20.96
C SER A 21 1.25 -15.78 19.48
N LEU A 22 2.26 -15.09 18.96
CA LEU A 22 2.29 -14.60 17.57
C LEU A 22 3.25 -15.44 16.73
N SER A 23 2.89 -15.69 15.47
CA SER A 23 3.78 -16.37 14.54
C SER A 23 5.06 -15.55 14.30
N PRO A 24 6.16 -16.20 13.85
CA PRO A 24 7.41 -15.49 13.54
C PRO A 24 7.20 -14.32 12.55
N ALA A 25 6.31 -14.47 11.57
CA ALA A 25 5.99 -13.43 10.59
C ALA A 25 5.30 -12.20 11.24
N CYS A 26 4.40 -12.41 12.20
CA CYS A 26 3.83 -11.34 13.01
C CYS A 26 4.89 -10.62 13.83
N GLN A 27 5.79 -11.36 14.47
CA GLN A 27 6.86 -10.79 15.30
C GLN A 27 7.80 -9.93 14.45
N THR A 28 8.18 -10.38 13.25
CA THR A 28 8.98 -9.58 12.30
C THR A 28 8.24 -8.31 11.87
N SER A 29 6.94 -8.41 11.55
CA SER A 29 6.12 -7.26 11.14
C SER A 29 6.02 -6.22 12.27
N LEU A 30 5.79 -6.66 13.51
CA LEU A 30 5.77 -5.79 14.69
C LEU A 30 7.13 -5.15 14.96
N ALA A 31 8.22 -5.92 14.87
CA ALA A 31 9.56 -5.39 15.06
C ALA A 31 9.90 -4.32 14.01
N SER A 32 9.50 -4.55 12.75
CA SER A 32 9.63 -3.57 11.68
C SER A 32 8.82 -2.29 11.98
N ILE A 33 7.55 -2.42 12.33
CA ILE A 33 6.69 -1.27 12.69
C ILE A 33 7.32 -0.47 13.83
N HIS A 34 7.82 -1.13 14.88
CA HIS A 34 8.48 -0.46 15.99
C HIS A 34 9.76 0.26 15.56
N SER A 35 10.58 -0.35 14.70
CA SER A 35 11.78 0.28 14.16
C SER A 35 11.45 1.53 13.34
N VAL A 36 10.44 1.46 12.47
CA VAL A 36 9.98 2.60 11.68
C VAL A 36 9.42 3.70 12.59
N LEU A 37 8.60 3.36 13.58
CA LEU A 37 8.08 4.35 14.52
C LEU A 37 9.20 5.07 15.27
N GLY A 38 10.22 4.33 15.74
CA GLY A 38 11.41 4.94 16.36
C GLY A 38 12.16 5.89 15.43
N PHE A 39 12.23 5.58 14.14
CA PHE A 39 12.79 6.48 13.13
C PHE A 39 11.93 7.73 12.92
N LEU A 40 10.62 7.56 12.75
CA LEU A 40 9.68 8.67 12.49
C LEU A 40 9.50 9.61 13.68
N THR A 41 9.56 9.10 14.92
CA THR A 41 9.46 9.94 16.13
C THR A 41 10.63 10.92 16.29
N ASN A 42 11.76 10.63 15.63
CA ASN A 42 12.95 11.49 15.65
C ASN A 42 13.05 12.38 14.41
N ALA A 43 12.10 12.30 13.48
CA ALA A 43 12.10 13.10 12.27
C ALA A 43 11.36 14.44 12.50
N HIS A 44 11.95 15.53 11.98
CA HIS A 44 11.39 16.88 11.93
C HIS A 44 10.06 16.93 11.13
N PRO A 45 9.27 18.04 11.13
CA PRO A 45 7.87 18.00 10.68
C PRO A 45 7.69 17.51 9.22
N LEU A 46 7.36 16.22 9.12
CA LEU A 46 7.41 15.42 7.90
C LEU A 46 6.40 15.80 6.84
N LYS A 47 5.28 16.43 7.20
CA LYS A 47 4.13 16.52 6.28
C LYS A 47 4.45 17.31 5.01
N ALA A 48 5.00 18.52 5.16
CA ALA A 48 5.31 19.37 4.01
C ALA A 48 6.40 18.77 3.12
N GLU A 49 7.39 18.12 3.73
CA GLU A 49 8.48 17.44 3.02
C GLU A 49 7.96 16.20 2.28
N LEU A 50 7.09 15.41 2.90
CA LEU A 50 6.44 14.26 2.26
C LEU A 50 5.53 14.67 1.10
N ASP A 51 4.81 15.78 1.24
CA ASP A 51 3.99 16.36 0.16
C ASP A 51 4.89 16.80 -1.01
N MET A 52 6.04 17.43 -0.74
CA MET A 52 7.03 17.77 -1.76
C MET A 52 7.65 16.53 -2.42
N VAL A 53 8.02 15.51 -1.65
CA VAL A 53 8.55 14.25 -2.18
C VAL A 53 7.52 13.57 -3.08
N LYS A 54 6.25 13.57 -2.70
CA LYS A 54 5.17 13.05 -3.55
C LYS A 54 5.10 13.81 -4.87
N LEU A 55 5.07 15.14 -4.84
CA LEU A 55 5.06 15.96 -6.06
C LEU A 55 6.27 15.70 -6.95
N ILE A 56 7.47 15.59 -6.36
CA ILE A 56 8.70 15.24 -7.09
C ILE A 56 8.54 13.88 -7.78
N GLN A 57 8.06 12.87 -7.06
CA GLN A 57 7.89 11.51 -7.60
C GLN A 57 6.84 11.47 -8.73
N ASP A 58 5.74 12.19 -8.57
CA ASP A 58 4.68 12.31 -9.57
C ASP A 58 5.23 12.97 -10.84
N CYS A 59 5.94 14.11 -10.71
CA CYS A 59 6.56 14.78 -11.87
C CYS A 59 7.69 13.95 -12.51
N GLU A 60 8.52 13.27 -11.72
CA GLU A 60 9.55 12.37 -12.25
C GLU A 60 8.92 11.19 -13.01
N HIS A 61 7.77 10.69 -12.57
CA HIS A 61 7.07 9.61 -13.26
C HIS A 61 6.46 10.09 -14.58
N GLU A 62 5.81 11.24 -14.58
CA GLU A 62 5.29 11.85 -15.81
C GLU A 62 6.42 12.17 -16.78
N ASN A 63 7.56 12.69 -16.31
CA ASN A 63 8.74 12.94 -17.13
C ASN A 63 9.24 11.67 -17.83
N ARG A 64 9.28 10.53 -17.12
CA ARG A 64 9.64 9.25 -17.72
C ARG A 64 8.66 8.86 -18.82
N THR A 65 7.36 8.99 -18.60
CA THR A 65 6.35 8.68 -19.62
C THR A 65 6.47 9.63 -20.82
N LEU A 66 6.63 10.94 -20.60
CA LEU A 66 6.82 11.91 -21.67
C LEU A 66 8.08 11.61 -22.50
N GLN A 67 9.19 11.23 -21.86
CA GLN A 67 10.43 10.85 -22.54
C GLN A 67 10.30 9.54 -23.32
N GLU A 68 9.67 8.52 -22.73
CA GLU A 68 9.47 7.22 -23.36
C GLU A 68 8.65 7.37 -24.65
N TYR A 69 7.57 8.15 -24.61
CA TYR A 69 6.65 8.31 -25.72
C TYR A 69 6.95 9.53 -26.62
N SER A 70 8.01 10.31 -26.37
CA SER A 70 8.34 11.50 -27.19
C SER A 70 8.64 11.16 -28.64
N ASN A 71 9.22 9.99 -28.88
CA ASN A 71 9.66 9.51 -30.19
C ASN A 71 8.68 8.52 -30.83
N HIS A 72 7.55 8.25 -30.18
CA HIS A 72 6.54 7.33 -30.69
C HIS A 72 5.55 8.07 -31.58
N ASP A 73 5.12 7.41 -32.65
CA ASP A 73 4.09 7.94 -33.53
C ASP A 73 2.72 7.96 -32.83
N GLU A 74 1.84 8.85 -33.27
CA GLU A 74 0.52 9.01 -32.66
C GLU A 74 -0.30 7.71 -32.70
N SER A 75 -0.17 6.94 -33.78
CA SER A 75 -0.81 5.62 -33.93
C SER A 75 -0.36 4.63 -32.86
N ASP A 76 0.92 4.64 -32.51
CA ASP A 76 1.50 3.71 -31.54
C ASP A 76 1.02 4.06 -30.13
N ILE A 77 0.98 5.35 -29.81
CA ILE A 77 0.45 5.83 -28.53
C ILE A 77 -1.04 5.44 -28.40
N ARG A 78 -1.84 5.63 -29.46
CA ARG A 78 -3.26 5.22 -29.48
C ARG A 78 -3.43 3.71 -29.31
N TYR A 79 -2.59 2.90 -29.97
CA TYR A 79 -2.59 1.46 -29.79
C TYR A 79 -2.26 1.08 -28.34
N ARG A 80 -1.24 1.71 -27.75
CA ARG A 80 -0.85 1.47 -26.36
C ARG A 80 -1.97 1.85 -25.38
N ILE A 81 -2.64 2.97 -25.59
CA ILE A 81 -3.83 3.38 -24.83
C ILE A 81 -4.91 2.28 -24.90
N ALA A 82 -5.24 1.82 -26.10
CA ALA A 82 -6.26 0.79 -26.29
C ALA A 82 -5.88 -0.52 -25.57
N PHE A 83 -4.60 -0.91 -25.66
CA PHE A 83 -4.08 -2.09 -24.99
C PHE A 83 -4.18 -2.00 -23.46
N VAL A 84 -3.69 -0.90 -22.86
CA VAL A 84 -3.72 -0.70 -21.40
C VAL A 84 -5.16 -0.68 -20.87
N ARG A 85 -6.09 -0.08 -21.61
CA ARG A 85 -7.53 -0.11 -21.26
C ARG A 85 -8.08 -1.54 -21.19
N ILE A 86 -7.68 -2.41 -22.12
CA ILE A 86 -8.08 -3.83 -22.10
C ILE A 86 -7.46 -4.53 -20.87
N GLU A 87 -6.19 -4.27 -20.54
CA GLU A 87 -5.55 -4.85 -19.36
C GLU A 87 -6.22 -4.43 -18.04
N ILE A 88 -6.63 -3.16 -17.94
CA ILE A 88 -7.42 -2.64 -16.83
C ILE A 88 -8.75 -3.38 -16.74
N GLN A 89 -9.51 -3.47 -17.84
CA GLN A 89 -10.80 -4.15 -17.87
C GLN A 89 -10.70 -5.63 -17.47
N VAL A 90 -9.67 -6.33 -17.94
CA VAL A 90 -9.39 -7.72 -17.56
C VAL A 90 -9.10 -7.82 -16.06
N SER A 91 -8.34 -6.87 -15.51
CA SER A 91 -8.05 -6.84 -14.07
C SER A 91 -9.31 -6.60 -13.25
N GLU A 92 -10.15 -5.65 -13.64
CA GLU A 92 -11.42 -5.33 -12.97
C GLU A 92 -12.39 -6.50 -12.97
N THR A 93 -12.63 -7.11 -14.13
CA THR A 93 -13.51 -8.28 -14.24
C THR A 93 -12.99 -9.46 -13.42
N THR A 94 -11.67 -9.66 -13.36
CA THR A 94 -11.07 -10.70 -12.53
C THR A 94 -11.26 -10.39 -11.04
N ILE A 95 -11.06 -9.13 -10.62
CA ILE A 95 -11.28 -8.68 -9.24
C ILE A 95 -12.74 -8.96 -8.83
N GLU A 96 -13.71 -8.52 -9.64
CA GLU A 96 -15.14 -8.73 -9.39
C GLU A 96 -15.46 -10.22 -9.26
N PHE A 97 -15.01 -11.04 -10.21
CA PHE A 97 -15.22 -12.49 -10.18
C PHE A 97 -14.65 -13.14 -8.90
N MET A 98 -13.43 -12.77 -8.49
CA MET A 98 -12.79 -13.32 -7.29
C MET A 98 -13.48 -12.87 -6.00
N GLN A 99 -13.95 -11.62 -5.94
CA GLN A 99 -14.72 -11.12 -4.80
C GLN A 99 -16.08 -11.80 -4.71
N GLU A 100 -16.76 -12.01 -5.84
CA GLU A 100 -18.03 -12.72 -5.88
C GLU A 100 -17.85 -14.19 -5.47
N ALA A 101 -16.79 -14.85 -5.92
CA ALA A 101 -16.45 -16.21 -5.51
C ALA A 101 -16.28 -16.32 -3.99
N LEU A 102 -15.63 -15.34 -3.34
CA LEU A 102 -15.50 -15.31 -1.87
C LEU A 102 -16.85 -15.14 -1.16
N LEU A 103 -17.73 -14.28 -1.69
CA LEU A 103 -19.08 -14.07 -1.13
C LEU A 103 -19.95 -15.32 -1.27
N ASN A 104 -19.91 -15.95 -2.45
CA ASN A 104 -20.70 -17.13 -2.79
C ASN A 104 -20.21 -18.40 -2.08
N GLN A 105 -18.92 -18.49 -1.74
CA GLN A 105 -18.39 -19.54 -0.87
C GLN A 105 -18.90 -19.46 0.58
N ARG A 106 -19.81 -18.49 0.89
CA ARG A 106 -20.42 -18.26 2.21
C ARG A 106 -19.45 -18.61 3.32
N LEU A 107 -18.46 -17.77 3.64
CA LEU A 107 -17.65 -17.91 4.85
C LEU A 107 -18.61 -18.05 6.07
N PRO A 108 -18.96 -19.25 6.57
CA PRO A 108 -19.85 -19.38 7.71
C PRO A 108 -19.07 -19.09 9.00
N VAL A 109 -17.77 -18.78 8.86
CA VAL A 109 -16.76 -18.74 9.93
C VAL A 109 -16.63 -17.35 10.56
N LEU A 110 -17.04 -16.27 9.87
CA LEU A 110 -16.90 -14.91 10.42
C LEU A 110 -18.00 -14.53 11.43
N GLN A 111 -19.06 -15.34 11.59
CA GLN A 111 -20.12 -15.10 12.58
C GLN A 111 -19.76 -15.56 14.00
N ARG A 112 -18.64 -16.26 14.21
CA ARG A 112 -18.13 -16.56 15.55
C ARG A 112 -16.94 -15.66 15.83
N HIS A 113 -17.02 -14.87 16.90
CA HIS A 113 -16.16 -13.74 17.32
C HIS A 113 -14.64 -14.00 17.50
N THR A 114 -14.07 -15.03 16.89
CA THR A 114 -12.63 -15.27 16.81
C THR A 114 -12.14 -14.90 15.43
N PHE A 115 -11.59 -13.69 15.30
CA PHE A 115 -10.78 -13.32 14.14
C PHE A 115 -9.61 -14.32 14.03
N PRO A 116 -9.48 -15.06 12.92
CA PRO A 116 -8.39 -16.03 12.75
C PRO A 116 -7.04 -15.33 12.80
N ALA A 117 -6.03 -15.98 13.41
CA ALA A 117 -4.67 -15.45 13.50
C ALA A 117 -4.09 -15.05 12.12
N ILE A 118 -4.46 -15.79 11.07
CA ILE A 118 -4.10 -15.55 9.67
C ILE A 118 -4.57 -14.16 9.17
N TYR A 119 -5.75 -13.70 9.60
CA TYR A 119 -6.25 -12.37 9.23
C TYR A 119 -5.49 -11.26 9.96
N MET A 120 -5.17 -11.47 11.25
CA MET A 120 -4.33 -10.52 11.99
C MET A 120 -2.91 -10.42 11.41
N GLU A 121 -2.33 -11.53 10.96
CA GLU A 121 -1.05 -11.56 10.24
C GLU A 121 -1.07 -10.72 8.96
N TYR A 122 -2.15 -10.86 8.18
CA TYR A 122 -2.34 -10.09 6.96
C TYR A 122 -2.41 -8.58 7.22
N GLU A 123 -3.23 -8.15 8.18
CA GLU A 123 -3.36 -6.73 8.55
C GLU A 123 -2.04 -6.17 9.11
N LEU A 124 -1.32 -6.94 9.93
CA LEU A 124 0.00 -6.54 10.44
C LEU A 124 1.02 -6.36 9.32
N ARG A 125 1.03 -7.24 8.32
CA ARG A 125 1.91 -7.12 7.16
C ARG A 125 1.59 -5.87 6.34
N LYS A 126 0.30 -5.58 6.13
CA LYS A 126 -0.16 -4.38 5.44
C LYS A 126 0.30 -3.10 6.14
N VAL A 127 0.14 -3.04 7.47
CA VAL A 127 0.62 -1.91 8.27
C VAL A 127 2.13 -1.78 8.18
N ALA A 128 2.88 -2.88 8.29
CA ALA A 128 4.34 -2.86 8.16
C ALA A 128 4.79 -2.35 6.78
N GLN A 129 4.10 -2.75 5.71
CA GLN A 129 4.37 -2.26 4.37
C GLN A 129 4.12 -0.75 4.23
N THR A 130 2.97 -0.26 4.70
CA THR A 130 2.68 1.19 4.71
C THR A 130 3.72 1.98 5.51
N MET A 131 4.17 1.43 6.65
CA MET A 131 5.22 2.05 7.46
C MET A 131 6.56 2.10 6.70
N HIS A 132 6.95 1.03 6.00
CA HIS A 132 8.14 1.05 5.15
C HIS A 132 8.05 2.05 4.00
N GLU A 133 6.88 2.22 3.37
CA GLU A 133 6.68 3.24 2.33
C GLU A 133 6.87 4.66 2.88
N ILE A 134 6.34 4.93 4.07
CA ILE A 134 6.55 6.22 4.76
C ILE A 134 8.04 6.39 5.08
N GLN A 135 8.69 5.37 5.66
CA GLN A 135 10.12 5.39 5.96
C GLN A 135 10.96 5.70 4.70
N ALA A 136 10.64 5.06 3.57
CA ALA A 136 11.34 5.29 2.31
C ALA A 136 11.19 6.73 1.82
N LYS A 137 9.99 7.32 1.94
CA LYS A 137 9.77 8.73 1.57
C LYS A 137 10.51 9.70 2.48
N VAL A 138 10.56 9.43 3.79
CA VAL A 138 11.33 10.24 4.73
C VAL A 138 12.84 10.10 4.48
N ALA A 139 13.34 8.89 4.21
CA ALA A 139 14.73 8.68 3.83
C ALA A 139 15.09 9.43 2.54
N PHE A 140 14.20 9.40 1.54
CA PHE A 140 14.36 10.18 0.32
C PHE A 140 14.41 11.69 0.61
N ALA A 141 13.51 12.20 1.45
CA ALA A 141 13.50 13.60 1.88
C ALA A 141 14.84 14.02 2.51
N GLY A 142 15.37 13.19 3.42
CA GLY A 142 16.67 13.43 4.06
C GLY A 142 17.86 13.40 3.08
N ASN A 143 17.80 12.57 2.04
CA ASN A 143 18.88 12.44 1.06
C ASN A 143 18.84 13.49 -0.07
N CYS A 144 17.66 14.05 -0.38
CA CYS A 144 17.46 15.00 -1.48
C CYS A 144 17.33 16.46 -1.00
N PHE A 145 18.14 16.88 -0.03
CA PHE A 145 18.12 18.26 0.45
C PHE A 145 19.02 19.15 -0.43
N PRO A 146 18.54 20.31 -0.90
CA PRO A 146 17.23 20.93 -0.64
C PRO A 146 16.11 20.49 -1.62
N LEU A 147 14.96 20.06 -1.06
CA LEU A 147 13.83 19.46 -1.81
C LEU A 147 13.12 20.44 -2.74
N ASP A 148 13.02 21.70 -2.34
CA ASP A 148 12.44 22.80 -3.11
C ASP A 148 13.20 23.02 -4.43
N GLN A 149 14.54 22.97 -4.39
CA GLN A 149 15.35 23.08 -5.59
C GLN A 149 15.14 21.87 -6.52
N LYS A 150 15.09 20.66 -5.95
CA LYS A 150 14.79 19.45 -6.74
C LYS A 150 13.41 19.56 -7.40
N LEU A 151 12.39 19.96 -6.66
CA LEU A 151 11.05 20.16 -7.19
C LEU A 151 11.04 21.21 -8.31
N HIS A 152 11.75 22.32 -8.14
CA HIS A 152 11.88 23.35 -9.17
C HIS A 152 12.49 22.81 -10.48
N VAL A 153 13.62 22.08 -10.38
CA VAL A 153 14.29 21.49 -11.54
C VAL A 153 13.40 20.47 -12.24
N VAL A 154 12.78 19.56 -11.50
CA VAL A 154 11.91 18.52 -12.05
C VAL A 154 10.67 19.12 -12.72
N THR A 155 10.09 20.17 -12.13
CA THR A 155 8.94 20.88 -12.71
C THR A 155 9.34 21.63 -13.99
N ALA A 156 10.50 22.29 -14.01
CA ALA A 156 11.00 22.96 -15.20
C ALA A 156 11.27 21.97 -16.34
N LEU A 157 11.86 20.80 -16.03
CA LEU A 157 12.06 19.72 -16.98
C LEU A 157 10.72 19.19 -17.51
N ASN A 158 9.73 19.01 -16.64
CA ASN A 158 8.40 18.58 -17.03
C ASN A 158 7.77 19.56 -18.02
N GLY A 159 7.82 20.86 -17.73
CA GLY A 159 7.37 21.90 -18.66
C GLY A 159 8.06 21.82 -20.02
N ALA A 160 9.39 21.66 -20.04
CA ALA A 160 10.15 21.53 -21.29
C ALA A 160 9.75 20.27 -22.09
N LEU A 161 9.57 19.13 -21.43
CA LEU A 161 9.14 17.89 -22.07
C LEU A 161 7.72 18.01 -22.64
N ARG A 162 6.80 18.62 -21.90
CA ARG A 162 5.43 18.88 -22.38
C ARG A 162 5.44 19.74 -23.65
N HIS A 163 6.27 20.78 -23.69
CA HIS A 163 6.45 21.59 -24.89
C HIS A 163 7.08 20.81 -26.06
N LEU A 164 8.04 19.93 -25.79
CA LEU A 164 8.72 19.11 -26.82
C LEU A 164 7.77 18.13 -27.51
N VAL A 165 6.91 17.47 -26.74
CA VAL A 165 5.95 16.47 -27.26
C VAL A 165 4.92 17.12 -28.21
N GLY A 166 4.57 18.38 -27.96
CA GLY A 166 3.71 19.17 -28.85
C GLY A 166 2.28 18.62 -28.92
N THR A 167 1.79 18.39 -30.14
CA THR A 167 0.39 18.00 -30.39
C THR A 167 -0.01 16.62 -29.82
N ARG A 168 0.98 15.78 -29.47
CA ARG A 168 0.75 14.44 -28.89
C ARG A 168 0.59 14.47 -27.37
N LEU A 169 0.73 15.65 -26.73
CA LEU A 169 0.79 15.78 -25.28
C LEU A 169 -0.43 15.14 -24.60
N ASP A 170 -1.64 15.46 -25.07
CA ASP A 170 -2.87 14.97 -24.45
C ASP A 170 -2.96 13.44 -24.48
N LEU A 171 -2.52 12.80 -25.56
CA LEU A 171 -2.48 11.34 -25.67
C LEU A 171 -1.47 10.72 -24.73
N ILE A 172 -0.28 11.33 -24.58
CA ILE A 172 0.74 10.80 -23.67
C ILE A 172 0.33 11.00 -22.21
N LEU A 173 -0.33 12.11 -21.87
CA LEU A 173 -0.88 12.33 -20.53
C LEU A 173 -2.05 11.39 -20.23
N GLU A 174 -2.90 11.10 -21.20
CA GLU A 174 -3.93 10.07 -21.09
C GLU A 174 -3.29 8.70 -20.82
N LEU A 175 -2.28 8.33 -21.62
CA LEU A 175 -1.56 7.08 -21.42
C LEU A 175 -0.88 7.03 -20.05
N HIS A 176 -0.28 8.12 -19.59
CA HIS A 176 0.31 8.21 -18.26
C HIS A 176 -0.72 7.92 -17.16
N ALA A 177 -1.90 8.55 -17.24
CA ALA A 177 -2.99 8.31 -16.29
C ALA A 177 -3.47 6.85 -16.32
N LEU A 178 -3.56 6.24 -17.51
CA LEU A 178 -3.94 4.83 -17.66
C LEU A 178 -2.88 3.87 -17.09
N LEU A 179 -1.59 4.14 -17.30
CA LEU A 179 -0.51 3.33 -16.72
C LEU A 179 -0.51 3.39 -15.18
N LEU A 180 -0.84 4.56 -14.61
CA LEU A 180 -1.04 4.71 -13.17
C LEU A 180 -2.23 3.88 -12.66
N ASP A 181 -3.37 3.94 -13.35
CA ASP A 181 -4.56 3.16 -12.99
C ASP A 181 -4.30 1.65 -13.13
N GLU A 182 -3.65 1.23 -14.21
CA GLU A 182 -3.23 -0.16 -14.43
C GLU A 182 -2.37 -0.70 -13.26
N ALA A 183 -1.41 0.09 -12.79
CA ALA A 183 -0.58 -0.28 -11.65
C ALA A 183 -1.41 -0.43 -10.36
N VAL A 184 -2.38 0.48 -10.13
CA VAL A 184 -3.31 0.40 -8.99
C VAL A 184 -4.16 -0.86 -9.08
N LYS A 185 -4.74 -1.17 -10.24
CA LYS A 185 -5.58 -2.36 -10.46
C LYS A 185 -4.79 -3.65 -10.33
N LYS A 186 -3.54 -3.69 -10.80
CA LYS A 186 -2.64 -4.83 -10.58
C LYS A 186 -2.35 -5.07 -9.10
N ALA A 187 -2.09 -4.00 -8.34
CA ALA A 187 -1.89 -4.09 -6.89
C ALA A 187 -3.18 -4.56 -6.17
N GLU A 188 -4.34 -4.06 -6.58
CA GLU A 188 -5.63 -4.50 -6.05
C GLU A 188 -5.92 -5.97 -6.37
N LEU A 189 -5.68 -6.41 -7.61
CA LEU A 189 -5.85 -7.80 -8.01
C LEU A 189 -4.96 -8.73 -7.18
N GLN A 190 -3.71 -8.34 -6.95
CA GLN A 190 -2.80 -9.10 -6.08
C GLN A 190 -3.35 -9.17 -4.64
N ARG A 191 -3.86 -8.06 -4.12
CA ARG A 191 -4.49 -8.00 -2.79
C ARG A 191 -5.69 -8.94 -2.69
N VAL A 192 -6.56 -8.95 -3.71
CA VAL A 192 -7.76 -9.78 -3.75
C VAL A 192 -7.38 -11.26 -3.87
N ARG A 193 -6.33 -11.60 -4.63
CA ARG A 193 -5.78 -12.96 -4.69
C ARG A 193 -5.32 -13.45 -3.32
N GLU A 194 -4.54 -12.64 -2.62
CA GLU A 194 -4.09 -12.98 -1.26
C GLU A 194 -5.28 -13.21 -0.32
N VAL A 195 -6.26 -12.30 -0.31
CA VAL A 195 -7.46 -12.46 0.51
C VAL A 195 -8.27 -13.70 0.12
N HIS A 196 -8.37 -14.00 -1.18
CA HIS A 196 -9.06 -15.20 -1.67
C HIS A 196 -8.35 -16.48 -1.22
N GLU A 197 -7.04 -16.56 -1.36
CA GLU A 197 -6.22 -17.68 -0.88
C GLU A 197 -6.36 -17.88 0.64
N LEU A 198 -6.36 -16.79 1.41
CA LEU A 198 -6.61 -16.84 2.85
C LEU A 198 -8.01 -17.36 3.17
N GLY A 199 -9.04 -16.89 2.46
CA GLY A 199 -10.42 -17.35 2.61
C GLY A 199 -10.55 -18.86 2.35
N VAL A 200 -9.96 -19.35 1.26
CA VAL A 200 -9.93 -20.77 0.91
C VAL A 200 -9.20 -21.59 1.99
N ALA A 201 -8.03 -21.13 2.44
CA ALA A 201 -7.26 -21.81 3.49
C ALA A 201 -8.04 -21.91 4.81
N MET A 202 -8.78 -20.85 5.17
CA MET A 202 -9.63 -20.85 6.37
C MET A 202 -10.76 -21.88 6.29
N ILE A 203 -11.41 -22.00 5.12
CA ILE A 203 -12.47 -22.99 4.88
C ILE A 203 -11.89 -24.42 4.96
N ALA A 204 -10.73 -24.65 4.30
CA ALA A 204 -10.07 -25.95 4.30
C ALA A 204 -9.63 -26.41 5.71
N GLY A 205 -9.08 -25.50 6.53
CA GLY A 205 -8.67 -25.80 7.91
C GLY A 205 -9.84 -26.07 8.88
N HIS A 206 -11.04 -25.57 8.58
CA HIS A 206 -12.25 -25.90 9.36
C HIS A 206 -12.83 -27.27 8.99
N GLY A 207 -12.66 -27.73 7.74
CA GLY A 207 -13.12 -29.03 7.29
C GLY A 207 -12.39 -30.21 7.93
N THR A 208 -11.11 -30.06 8.24
CA THR A 208 -10.31 -31.11 8.91
C THR A 208 -10.56 -31.22 10.41
N SER A 209 -11.14 -30.21 11.03
CA SER A 209 -11.48 -30.22 12.47
C SER A 209 -12.84 -30.86 12.76
N GLN A 210 -13.66 -31.11 11.74
CA GLN A 210 -15.01 -31.69 11.89
C GLN A 210 -15.12 -33.17 11.49
N SER A 211 -14.07 -33.80 10.93
CA SER A 211 -14.11 -35.23 10.56
C SER A 211 -13.59 -36.18 11.65
N SER A 212 -13.44 -35.70 12.89
CA SER A 212 -12.90 -36.44 14.04
C SER A 212 -13.89 -36.45 15.19
N THR A 213 -15.10 -36.97 14.97
CA THR A 213 -16.03 -37.38 16.03
C THR A 213 -16.83 -38.59 15.56
#